data_AF-A0A166IBJ1-F1
#
_entry.id   AF-A0A166IBJ1-F1
#
_cell.length_a   1.000
_cell.length_b   1.000
_cell.length_c   1.000
_cell.angle_alpha   90.00
_cell.angle_beta   90.00
_cell.angle_gamma   90.00
#
_symmetry.space_group_name_H-M   'P 1'
#
loop_
_entity.id
_entity.type
_entity.pdbx_description
1 polymer ?
#
loop_
_entity_poly.entity_id
_entity_poly.type
_entity_poly.pdbx_seq_one_letter_code
_entity_poly.pdbx_strand_id
1 'polypeptide(L)'
;MTTTSAMPHHPSHRIPFPNPETSVDPHPSVPPMTDSTPYEPQPAPSIYPSLSASSLTISHLRPMPRHWQNEYPDVTPRLRPILYRVFQILCLVATGRPDLARAWRALTIDDEHEYVEATKRMSTMVSASNISSGFLLASIATLITTNPPRDDIFDYTLRGPYICFLVSLATSLLSILCGSAVLVGLSRAIREWQIRVAMATRARIWVTLVFLACPLLFVLLTIGLAGIGQTCRVQVVT
;
A
#
# COMPACT_ATOMS: atom_id res chain seq x y z
N MET A 1 57.79 -14.34 -26.26
CA MET A 1 56.81 -14.07 -27.33
C MET A 1 55.47 -13.85 -26.64
N THR A 2 55.08 -12.58 -26.48
CA THR A 2 53.95 -12.17 -25.64
C THR A 2 52.89 -11.62 -26.59
N THR A 3 51.86 -12.40 -26.87
CA THR A 3 50.76 -12.03 -27.77
C THR A 3 49.71 -11.25 -27.00
N THR A 4 49.73 -9.93 -27.15
CA THR A 4 48.71 -9.00 -26.67
C THR A 4 47.46 -9.15 -27.55
N SER A 5 46.39 -9.69 -26.97
CA SER A 5 45.07 -9.84 -27.61
C SER A 5 44.30 -8.51 -27.53
N ALA A 6 44.02 -7.92 -28.69
CA ALA A 6 43.27 -6.68 -28.82
C ALA A 6 41.76 -6.94 -28.74
N MET A 7 41.06 -6.27 -27.82
CA MET A 7 39.60 -6.29 -27.71
C MET A 7 38.94 -5.49 -28.86
N PRO A 8 37.84 -6.00 -29.45
CA PRO A 8 37.09 -5.27 -30.47
C PRO A 8 36.20 -4.19 -29.85
N HIS A 9 36.30 -2.98 -30.41
CA HIS A 9 35.45 -1.83 -30.10
C HIS A 9 33.99 -2.11 -30.52
N HIS A 10 33.07 -2.08 -29.56
CA HIS A 10 31.63 -2.17 -29.81
C HIS A 10 31.10 -0.80 -30.24
N PRO A 11 30.37 -0.69 -31.37
CA PRO A 11 29.81 0.58 -31.82
C PRO A 11 28.65 1.01 -30.90
N SER A 12 28.76 2.22 -30.36
CA SER A 12 27.72 2.89 -29.56
C SER A 12 26.56 3.31 -30.46
N HIS A 13 25.46 2.57 -30.37
CA HIS A 13 24.19 2.94 -30.99
C HIS A 13 23.59 4.11 -30.19
N ARG A 14 23.73 5.35 -30.68
CA ARG A 14 23.02 6.51 -30.13
C ARG A 14 21.53 6.37 -30.47
N ILE A 15 20.70 6.27 -29.44
CA ILE A 15 19.25 6.40 -29.56
C ILE A 15 18.94 7.89 -29.79
N PRO A 16 18.25 8.28 -30.87
CA PRO A 16 17.81 9.66 -31.08
C PRO A 16 16.82 10.05 -29.99
N PHE A 17 17.12 11.12 -29.25
CA PHE A 17 16.16 11.73 -28.33
C PHE A 17 15.08 12.44 -29.16
N PRO A 18 13.78 12.21 -28.88
CA PRO A 18 12.72 12.99 -29.50
C PRO A 18 12.80 14.45 -29.04
N ASN A 19 12.85 15.34 -30.03
CA ASN A 19 12.89 16.79 -29.86
C ASN A 19 11.55 17.25 -29.25
N PRO A 20 11.54 17.97 -28.11
CA PRO A 20 10.32 18.57 -27.58
C PRO A 20 10.02 19.86 -28.34
N GLU A 21 9.60 19.74 -29.60
CA GLU A 21 8.98 20.85 -30.32
C GLU A 21 7.55 21.03 -29.79
N THR A 22 7.45 22.02 -28.92
CA THR A 22 6.35 22.95 -28.66
C THR A 22 5.20 22.91 -29.69
N SER A 23 4.33 21.91 -29.60
CA SER A 23 2.99 21.99 -30.15
C SER A 23 2.12 22.74 -29.14
N VAL A 24 2.05 24.05 -29.32
CA VAL A 24 1.06 24.91 -28.67
C VAL A 24 -0.27 24.58 -29.34
N ASP A 25 -1.03 23.67 -28.75
CA ASP A 25 -2.41 23.44 -29.15
C ASP A 25 -3.21 24.74 -28.91
N PRO A 26 -3.95 25.23 -29.92
CA PRO A 26 -4.81 26.39 -29.76
C PRO A 26 -5.90 26.08 -28.74
N HIS A 27 -5.93 26.91 -27.71
CA HIS A 27 -6.93 26.93 -26.65
C HIS A 27 -8.34 26.79 -27.24
N PRO A 28 -9.11 25.74 -26.90
CA PRO A 28 -10.52 25.68 -27.30
C PRO A 28 -11.24 26.85 -26.67
N SER A 29 -11.83 27.67 -27.53
CA SER A 29 -12.66 28.81 -27.14
C SER A 29 -13.82 28.31 -26.29
N VAL A 30 -13.86 28.76 -25.03
CA VAL A 30 -14.97 28.48 -24.12
C VAL A 30 -16.21 29.15 -24.70
N PRO A 31 -17.28 28.42 -25.05
CA PRO A 31 -18.51 29.03 -25.51
C PRO A 31 -19.15 29.86 -24.38
N PRO A 32 -19.80 30.98 -24.72
CA PRO A 32 -20.46 31.85 -23.74
C PRO A 32 -21.55 31.08 -22.98
N MET A 33 -21.59 31.28 -21.67
CA MET A 33 -22.68 30.82 -20.80
C MET A 33 -23.99 31.48 -21.25
N THR A 34 -24.78 30.76 -22.02
CA THR A 34 -26.20 31.08 -22.24
C THR A 34 -27.06 30.29 -21.26
N ASP A 35 -27.85 31.07 -20.52
CA ASP A 35 -29.14 30.78 -19.91
C ASP A 35 -29.29 29.52 -19.05
N SER A 36 -29.38 29.79 -17.74
CA SER A 36 -30.01 28.95 -16.74
C SER A 36 -31.51 28.78 -17.03
N THR A 37 -31.87 27.72 -17.74
CA THR A 37 -33.24 27.20 -17.72
C THR A 37 -33.51 26.46 -16.40
N PRO A 38 -34.68 26.66 -15.76
CA PRO A 38 -35.06 25.90 -14.57
C PRO A 38 -35.12 24.41 -14.91
N TYR A 39 -34.34 23.61 -14.20
CA TYR A 39 -34.35 22.15 -14.32
C TYR A 39 -35.70 21.62 -13.80
N GLU A 40 -36.58 21.27 -14.74
CA GLU A 40 -37.83 20.57 -14.43
C GLU A 40 -37.49 19.10 -14.09
N PRO A 41 -37.82 18.61 -12.88
CA PRO A 41 -37.50 17.24 -12.46
C PRO A 41 -38.30 16.24 -13.28
N GLN A 42 -37.67 15.66 -14.29
CA GLN A 42 -38.26 14.58 -15.07
C GLN A 42 -38.38 13.33 -14.17
N PRO A 43 -39.59 12.79 -13.91
CA PRO A 43 -39.74 11.59 -13.11
C PRO A 43 -39.04 10.43 -13.82
N ALA A 44 -38.03 9.88 -13.16
CA ALA A 44 -37.22 8.80 -13.69
C ALA A 44 -38.12 7.60 -14.07
N PRO A 45 -38.03 7.08 -15.31
CA PRO A 45 -38.70 5.84 -15.65
C PRO A 45 -38.12 4.73 -14.75
N SER A 46 -38.98 4.17 -13.90
CA SER A 46 -38.65 3.05 -13.02
C SER A 46 -38.47 1.78 -13.86
N ILE A 47 -37.39 1.73 -14.63
CA ILE A 47 -36.89 0.50 -15.23
C ILE A 47 -35.96 -0.11 -14.18
N TYR A 48 -36.55 -0.62 -13.10
CA TYR A 48 -35.91 -1.70 -12.37
C TYR A 48 -36.21 -2.95 -13.18
N PRO A 49 -35.27 -3.49 -13.98
CA PRO A 49 -35.39 -4.88 -14.36
C PRO A 49 -35.48 -5.64 -13.04
N SER A 50 -36.63 -6.29 -12.83
CA SER A 50 -36.82 -7.25 -11.77
C SER A 50 -35.56 -8.09 -11.66
N LEU A 51 -34.94 -8.15 -10.48
CA LEU A 51 -33.92 -9.12 -10.12
C LEU A 51 -34.54 -10.52 -10.25
N SER A 52 -34.77 -10.97 -11.48
CA SER A 52 -34.91 -12.38 -11.81
C SER A 52 -33.57 -12.97 -11.46
N ALA A 53 -33.57 -13.63 -10.31
CA ALA A 53 -32.64 -14.65 -9.86
C ALA A 53 -31.73 -15.09 -11.01
N SER A 54 -30.62 -14.36 -11.17
CA SER A 54 -29.46 -14.90 -11.86
C SER A 54 -28.93 -15.96 -10.90
N SER A 55 -29.56 -17.13 -10.95
CA SER A 55 -28.93 -18.42 -10.76
C SER A 55 -27.86 -18.58 -11.86
N LEU A 56 -26.91 -17.64 -11.86
CA LEU A 56 -25.58 -17.76 -12.43
C LEU A 56 -24.97 -18.94 -11.70
N THR A 57 -25.04 -20.10 -12.35
CA THR A 57 -23.98 -21.11 -12.35
C THR A 57 -22.89 -20.87 -11.30
N ILE A 58 -23.19 -21.19 -10.03
CA ILE A 58 -22.23 -21.36 -8.92
C ILE A 58 -21.27 -22.55 -9.20
N SER A 59 -21.35 -23.12 -10.39
CA SER A 59 -20.87 -24.44 -10.78
C SER A 59 -19.36 -24.59 -10.92
N HIS A 60 -18.56 -23.54 -10.72
CA HIS A 60 -17.11 -23.70 -10.85
C HIS A 60 -16.24 -22.76 -10.01
N LEU A 61 -16.71 -22.36 -8.83
CA LEU A 61 -15.81 -21.74 -7.84
C LEU A 61 -14.81 -22.79 -7.36
N ARG A 62 -13.55 -22.67 -7.81
CA ARG A 62 -12.46 -23.53 -7.35
C ARG A 62 -12.40 -23.45 -5.81
N PRO A 63 -12.47 -24.58 -5.09
CA PRO A 63 -12.42 -24.57 -3.63
C PRO A 63 -11.11 -23.94 -3.16
N MET A 64 -11.20 -23.13 -2.10
CA MET A 64 -10.05 -22.42 -1.55
C MET A 64 -9.02 -23.43 -1.00
N PRO A 65 -7.74 -23.34 -1.40
CA PRO A 65 -6.70 -24.27 -0.95
C PRO A 65 -6.57 -24.31 0.58
N ARG A 66 -6.21 -25.48 1.13
CA ARG A 66 -6.02 -25.65 2.59
C ARG A 66 -4.97 -24.72 3.19
N HIS A 67 -4.01 -24.24 2.41
CA HIS A 67 -2.98 -23.32 2.90
C HIS A 67 -3.43 -21.85 2.96
N TRP A 68 -4.57 -21.52 2.35
CA TRP A 68 -5.26 -20.24 2.49
C TRP A 68 -6.25 -20.23 3.66
N GLN A 69 -6.76 -21.40 4.03
CA GLN A 69 -7.60 -21.54 5.21
C GLN A 69 -6.75 -21.23 6.45
N ASN A 70 -7.27 -20.39 7.35
CA ASN A 70 -6.58 -19.95 8.56
C ASN A 70 -6.56 -21.06 9.64
N GLU A 71 -6.24 -22.28 9.22
CA GLU A 71 -6.19 -23.49 10.03
C GLU A 71 -4.74 -23.94 10.21
N TYR A 72 -4.30 -24.00 11.47
CA TYR A 72 -2.98 -24.43 11.89
C TYR A 72 -3.07 -25.76 12.66
N PRO A 73 -3.27 -26.88 11.95
CA PRO A 73 -3.35 -28.19 12.61
C PRO A 73 -2.03 -28.54 13.30
N ASP A 74 -0.89 -28.18 12.67
CA ASP A 74 0.45 -28.58 13.11
C ASP A 74 1.06 -27.68 14.20
N VAL A 75 0.38 -26.60 14.61
CA VAL A 75 0.89 -25.66 15.62
C VAL A 75 0.35 -26.00 17.00
N THR A 76 1.17 -25.77 18.03
CA THR A 76 0.79 -25.98 19.43
C THR A 76 -0.54 -25.27 19.78
N PRO A 77 -1.43 -25.92 20.56
CA PRO A 77 -2.78 -25.43 20.80
C PRO A 77 -2.81 -24.06 21.50
N ARG A 78 -1.76 -23.72 22.25
CA ARG A 78 -1.63 -22.41 22.92
C ARG A 78 -1.31 -21.26 21.96
N LEU A 79 -0.53 -21.52 20.90
CA LEU A 79 -0.16 -20.50 19.89
C LEU A 79 -1.24 -20.31 18.83
N ARG A 80 -2.11 -21.31 18.63
CA ARG A 80 -3.20 -21.28 17.63
C ARG A 80 -4.09 -20.03 17.72
N PRO A 81 -4.66 -19.64 18.88
CA PRO A 81 -5.51 -18.44 18.94
C PRO A 81 -4.73 -17.15 18.64
N ILE A 82 -3.46 -17.07 19.05
CA ILE A 82 -2.61 -15.90 18.82
C ILE A 82 -2.34 -15.75 17.32
N LEU A 83 -1.89 -16.81 16.65
CA LEU A 83 -1.65 -16.79 15.21
C LEU A 83 -2.92 -16.49 14.42
N TYR A 84 -4.05 -17.05 14.85
CA TYR A 84 -5.35 -16.77 14.23
C TYR A 84 -5.70 -15.28 14.31
N ARG A 85 -5.50 -14.65 15.48
CA ARG A 85 -5.75 -13.22 15.69
C ARG A 85 -4.77 -12.34 14.92
N VAL A 86 -3.48 -12.66 14.97
CA VAL A 86 -2.45 -11.92 14.22
C VAL A 86 -2.74 -11.98 12.72
N PHE A 87 -3.08 -13.16 12.20
CA PHE A 87 -3.48 -13.32 10.80
C PHE A 87 -4.73 -12.48 10.48
N GLN A 88 -5.77 -12.52 11.32
CA GLN A 88 -6.97 -11.69 11.12
C GLN A 88 -6.64 -10.20 11.10
N ILE A 89 -5.79 -9.72 12.01
CA ILE A 89 -5.37 -8.32 12.07
C ILE A 89 -4.59 -7.98 10.80
N LEU A 90 -3.63 -8.80 10.39
CA LEU A 90 -2.87 -8.60 9.15
C LEU A 90 -3.79 -8.56 7.92
N CYS A 91 -4.79 -9.44 7.85
CA CYS A 91 -5.78 -9.44 6.77
C CYS A 91 -6.64 -8.17 6.80
N LEU A 92 -7.11 -7.77 7.98
CA LEU A 92 -7.92 -6.58 8.17
C LEU A 92 -7.16 -5.33 7.75
N VAL A 93 -5.88 -5.23 8.11
CA VAL A 93 -5.00 -4.12 7.77
C VAL A 93 -4.67 -4.12 6.27
N ALA A 94 -4.36 -5.28 5.70
CA ALA A 94 -3.97 -5.41 4.30
C ALA A 94 -5.16 -5.23 3.32
N THR A 95 -6.31 -5.80 3.64
CA THR A 95 -7.45 -5.93 2.71
C THR A 95 -8.70 -5.18 3.17
N GLY A 96 -8.67 -4.59 4.37
CA GLY A 96 -9.86 -4.01 5.02
C GLY A 96 -10.83 -5.06 5.56
N ARG A 97 -10.51 -6.35 5.48
CA ARG A 97 -11.40 -7.45 5.88
C ARG A 97 -10.65 -8.54 6.65
N PRO A 98 -11.27 -9.19 7.65
CA PRO A 98 -10.61 -10.21 8.46
C PRO A 98 -10.48 -11.57 7.76
N ASP A 99 -10.98 -11.73 6.53
CA ASP A 99 -11.05 -13.00 5.81
C ASP A 99 -10.54 -12.89 4.36
N LEU A 100 -9.72 -13.86 3.98
CA LEU A 100 -9.17 -14.02 2.62
C LEU A 100 -10.20 -14.60 1.64
N ALA A 101 -11.32 -15.18 2.09
CA ALA A 101 -12.27 -15.84 1.19
C ALA A 101 -12.81 -14.90 0.09
N ARG A 102 -12.87 -13.59 0.32
CA ARG A 102 -13.25 -12.62 -0.72
C ARG A 102 -12.11 -12.29 -1.66
N ALA A 103 -10.88 -12.18 -1.16
CA ALA A 103 -9.69 -12.03 -2.00
C ALA A 103 -9.50 -13.28 -2.90
N TRP A 104 -9.78 -14.47 -2.38
CA TRP A 104 -9.76 -15.72 -3.14
C TRP A 104 -10.78 -15.68 -4.28
N ARG A 105 -12.02 -15.24 -3.96
CA ARG A 105 -13.08 -15.09 -4.96
C ARG A 105 -12.69 -14.08 -6.05
N ALA A 106 -12.19 -12.90 -5.68
CA ALA A 106 -11.74 -11.90 -6.64
C ALA A 106 -10.59 -12.40 -7.53
N LEU A 107 -9.72 -13.27 -7.02
CA LEU A 107 -8.65 -13.88 -7.83
C LEU A 107 -9.15 -15.03 -8.71
N THR A 108 -10.17 -15.77 -8.26
CA THR A 108 -10.66 -16.98 -8.95
C THR A 108 -11.75 -16.68 -9.97
N ILE A 109 -12.60 -15.68 -9.73
CA ILE A 109 -13.61 -15.21 -10.68
C ILE A 109 -12.86 -14.63 -11.89
N ASP A 110 -13.26 -15.04 -13.09
CA ASP A 110 -12.64 -14.62 -14.35
C ASP A 110 -13.03 -13.18 -14.78
N ASP A 111 -13.33 -12.35 -13.79
CA ASP A 111 -13.70 -10.95 -14.00
C ASP A 111 -12.47 -10.08 -13.75
N GLU A 112 -11.85 -9.66 -14.87
CA GLU A 112 -10.71 -8.75 -14.85
C GLU A 112 -11.06 -7.40 -14.20
N HIS A 113 -12.31 -6.95 -14.32
CA HIS A 113 -12.75 -5.67 -13.78
C HIS A 113 -12.74 -5.68 -12.25
N GLU A 114 -13.27 -6.73 -11.60
CA GLU A 114 -13.20 -6.86 -10.13
C GLU A 114 -11.75 -6.90 -9.61
N TYR A 115 -10.86 -7.60 -10.33
CA TYR A 115 -9.44 -7.67 -9.97
C TYR A 115 -8.74 -6.31 -10.08
N VAL A 116 -8.96 -5.60 -11.20
CA VAL A 116 -8.40 -4.26 -11.42
C VAL A 116 -8.91 -3.29 -10.38
N GLU A 117 -10.20 -3.34 -10.04
CA GLU A 117 -10.78 -2.46 -9.01
C GLU A 117 -10.18 -2.74 -7.61
N ALA A 118 -10.04 -4.02 -7.23
CA ALA A 118 -9.42 -4.39 -5.96
C ALA A 118 -7.95 -3.95 -5.88
N THR A 119 -7.19 -4.16 -6.96
CA THR A 119 -5.78 -3.76 -7.07
C THR A 119 -5.63 -2.24 -7.04
N LYS A 120 -6.53 -1.51 -7.73
CA LYS A 120 -6.56 -0.04 -7.72
C LYS A 120 -6.79 0.49 -6.31
N ARG A 121 -7.75 -0.07 -5.57
CA ARG A 121 -8.01 0.30 -4.17
C ARG A 121 -6.77 0.09 -3.28
N MET A 122 -6.11 -1.06 -3.41
CA MET A 122 -4.85 -1.33 -2.67
C MET A 122 -3.75 -0.34 -3.02
N SER A 123 -3.55 -0.08 -4.32
CA SER A 123 -2.56 0.89 -4.81
C SER A 123 -2.83 2.30 -4.28
N THR A 124 -4.08 2.75 -4.27
CA THR A 124 -4.47 4.05 -3.71
C THR A 124 -4.16 4.15 -2.21
N MET A 125 -4.48 3.12 -1.43
CA MET A 125 -4.18 3.11 0.01
C MET A 125 -2.67 3.15 0.29
N VAL A 126 -1.88 2.33 -0.42
CA VAL A 126 -0.41 2.30 -0.26
C VAL A 126 0.21 3.62 -0.70
N SER A 127 -0.26 4.21 -1.80
CA SER A 127 0.21 5.51 -2.28
C SER A 127 -0.08 6.62 -1.27
N ALA A 128 -1.31 6.70 -0.75
CA ALA A 128 -1.67 7.66 0.30
C ALA A 128 -0.80 7.48 1.56
N SER A 129 -0.54 6.23 1.96
CA SER A 129 0.36 5.91 3.08
C SER A 129 1.80 6.35 2.82
N ASN A 130 2.33 6.14 1.61
CA ASN A 130 3.68 6.58 1.24
C ASN A 130 3.79 8.11 1.26
N ILE A 131 2.79 8.82 0.74
CA ILE A 131 2.74 10.29 0.76
C ILE A 131 2.76 10.79 2.21
N SER A 132 1.90 10.25 3.08
CA SER A 132 1.87 10.63 4.50
C SER A 132 3.19 10.32 5.22
N SER A 133 3.82 9.19 4.92
CA SER A 133 5.13 8.82 5.48
C SER A 133 6.24 9.77 5.00
N GLY A 134 6.19 10.23 3.75
CA GLY A 134 7.11 11.23 3.21
C GLY A 134 6.98 12.58 3.91
N PHE A 135 5.75 13.03 4.17
CA PHE A 135 5.52 14.24 4.97
C PHE A 135 6.07 14.12 6.39
N LEU A 136 5.78 13.00 7.08
CA LEU A 136 6.32 12.73 8.42
C LEU A 136 7.85 12.72 8.42
N LEU A 137 8.46 12.06 7.44
CA LEU A 137 9.91 12.01 7.28
C LEU A 137 10.51 13.41 7.10
N ALA A 138 9.92 14.23 6.23
CA ALA A 138 10.38 15.60 6.01
C ALA A 138 10.27 16.45 7.28
N SER A 139 9.15 16.37 8.00
CA SER A 139 8.96 17.08 9.27
C SER A 139 9.99 16.66 10.32
N ILE A 140 10.24 15.36 10.48
CA ILE A 140 11.25 14.84 11.42
C ILE A 140 12.65 15.30 11.02
N ALA A 141 12.98 15.26 9.72
CA ALA A 141 14.27 15.74 9.23
C ALA A 141 14.48 17.24 9.48
N THR A 142 13.43 18.04 9.32
CA THR A 142 13.48 19.47 9.68
C THR A 142 13.73 19.63 11.17
N LEU A 143 12.97 18.94 12.04
CA LEU A 143 13.14 19.03 13.50
C LEU A 143 14.54 18.63 13.97
N ILE A 144 15.17 17.65 13.31
CA ILE A 144 16.54 17.22 13.63
C ILE A 144 17.59 18.24 13.17
N THR A 145 17.35 18.95 12.06
CA THR A 145 18.34 19.86 11.46
C THR A 145 18.22 21.30 11.96
N THR A 146 17.07 21.69 12.50
CA THR A 146 16.85 23.04 13.05
C THR A 146 17.18 23.10 14.54
N ASN A 147 17.96 24.11 14.95
CA ASN A 147 18.13 24.41 16.37
C ASN A 147 16.80 24.86 16.99
N PRO A 148 16.48 24.45 18.23
CA PRO A 148 15.28 24.91 18.92
C PRO A 148 15.21 26.42 19.00
N PRO A 149 14.09 27.06 18.63
CA PRO A 149 13.93 28.50 18.80
C PRO A 149 13.78 28.89 20.28
N ARG A 150 13.41 27.93 21.14
CA ARG A 150 13.28 28.11 22.60
C ARG A 150 13.55 26.80 23.34
N ASP A 151 14.60 26.79 24.16
CA ASP A 151 15.01 25.62 24.95
C ASP A 151 14.05 25.32 26.12
N ASP A 152 13.29 26.32 26.56
CA ASP A 152 12.42 26.25 27.74
C ASP A 152 11.14 25.42 27.53
N ILE A 153 10.64 25.34 26.29
CA ILE A 153 9.34 24.70 26.01
C ILE A 153 9.51 23.21 25.69
N PHE A 154 10.51 22.87 24.88
CA PHE A 154 10.76 21.49 24.45
C PHE A 154 12.22 21.33 24.05
N ASP A 155 13.05 20.80 24.95
CA ASP A 155 14.44 20.48 24.64
C ASP A 155 14.55 19.13 23.91
N TYR A 156 14.59 19.20 22.57
CA TYR A 156 14.82 18.04 21.70
C TYR A 156 16.30 17.66 21.57
N THR A 157 17.23 18.41 22.20
CA THR A 157 18.65 18.05 22.24
C THR A 157 18.97 17.01 23.31
N LEU A 158 18.02 16.72 24.21
CA LEU A 158 18.11 15.59 25.12
C LEU A 158 18.23 14.27 24.35
N ARG A 159 19.06 13.35 24.87
CA ARG A 159 19.34 12.05 24.25
C ARG A 159 18.07 11.22 23.98
N GLY A 160 17.08 11.30 24.88
CA GLY A 160 15.82 10.55 24.77
C GLY A 160 15.01 10.94 23.52
N PRO A 161 14.54 12.20 23.41
CA PRO A 161 13.87 12.71 22.23
C PRO A 161 14.65 12.49 20.93
N TYR A 162 15.97 12.68 20.96
CA TYR A 162 16.81 12.48 19.78
C TYR A 162 16.77 11.03 19.26
N ILE A 163 16.91 10.04 20.14
CA ILE A 163 16.79 8.61 19.76
C ILE A 163 15.37 8.31 19.24
N CYS A 164 14.33 8.88 19.86
CA CYS A 164 12.95 8.72 19.41
C CYS A 164 12.74 9.25 17.97
N PHE A 165 13.31 10.42 17.65
CA PHE A 165 13.27 10.97 16.30
C PHE A 165 14.03 10.12 15.30
N LEU A 166 15.21 9.60 15.65
CA LEU A 166 15.96 8.69 14.78
C LEU A 166 15.20 7.39 14.50
N VAL A 167 14.57 6.80 15.52
CA VAL A 167 13.72 5.62 15.35
C VAL A 167 12.54 5.94 14.44
N SER A 168 11.85 7.06 14.67
CA SER A 168 10.71 7.51 13.86
C SER A 168 11.11 7.77 12.40
N LEU A 169 12.30 8.34 12.18
CA LEU A 169 12.89 8.55 10.85
C LEU A 169 13.16 7.21 10.15
N ALA A 170 13.80 6.26 10.84
CA ALA A 170 14.11 4.94 10.30
C ALA A 170 12.84 4.14 9.96
N THR A 171 11.83 4.16 10.83
CA THR A 171 10.55 3.48 10.59
C THR A 171 9.79 4.13 9.43
N SER A 172 9.86 5.45 9.28
CA SER A 172 9.24 6.17 8.15
C SER A 172 9.91 5.81 6.82
N LEU A 173 11.26 5.76 6.79
CA LEU A 173 12.01 5.30 5.62
C LEU A 173 11.67 3.85 5.25
N LEU A 174 11.60 2.96 6.24
CA LEU A 174 11.28 1.55 6.01
C LEU A 174 9.83 1.37 5.52
N SER A 175 8.88 2.16 6.03
CA SER A 175 7.51 2.22 5.52
C SER A 175 7.47 2.61 4.04
N ILE A 176 8.18 3.67 3.65
CA ILE A 176 8.24 4.13 2.25
C ILE A 176 8.88 3.08 1.33
N LEU A 177 9.99 2.47 1.76
CA LEU A 177 10.67 1.40 1.01
C LEU A 177 9.75 0.19 0.82
N CYS A 178 9.07 -0.22 1.90
CA CYS A 178 8.15 -1.34 1.88
C CYS A 178 6.93 -1.06 0.98
N GLY A 179 6.29 0.11 1.12
CA GLY A 179 5.17 0.50 0.28
C GLY A 179 5.55 0.64 -1.20
N SER A 180 6.74 1.16 -1.48
CA SER A 180 7.28 1.25 -2.86
C SER A 180 7.51 -0.14 -3.46
N ALA A 181 8.11 -1.06 -2.71
CA ALA A 181 8.28 -2.45 -3.15
C ALA A 181 6.93 -3.13 -3.43
N VAL A 182 5.92 -2.88 -2.60
CA VAL A 182 4.55 -3.37 -2.81
C VAL A 182 3.95 -2.79 -4.09
N LEU A 183 4.09 -1.48 -4.35
CA LEU A 183 3.58 -0.87 -5.59
C LEU A 183 4.25 -1.43 -6.85
N VAL A 184 5.57 -1.66 -6.81
CA VAL A 184 6.29 -2.33 -7.91
C VAL A 184 5.84 -3.79 -8.07
N GLY A 185 5.58 -4.48 -6.95
CA GLY A 185 5.02 -5.82 -6.95
C GLY A 185 3.63 -5.85 -7.61
N LEU A 186 2.76 -4.91 -7.23
CA LEU A 186 1.40 -4.78 -7.78
C LEU A 186 1.41 -4.40 -9.27
N SER A 187 2.34 -3.54 -9.71
CA SER A 187 2.41 -3.13 -11.12
C SER A 187 2.93 -4.23 -12.05
N ARG A 188 3.75 -5.16 -11.55
CA ARG A 188 4.25 -6.31 -12.31
C ARG A 188 3.42 -7.58 -12.13
N ALA A 189 2.50 -7.57 -11.18
CA ALA A 189 1.70 -8.72 -10.82
C ALA A 189 0.59 -8.99 -11.85
N ILE A 190 0.86 -9.88 -12.79
CA ILE A 190 -0.18 -10.53 -13.59
C ILE A 190 -1.00 -11.43 -12.67
N ARG A 191 -2.34 -11.45 -12.84
CA ARG A 191 -3.27 -12.26 -12.03
C ARG A 191 -2.82 -13.71 -11.90
N GLU A 192 -2.38 -14.32 -13.00
CA GLU A 192 -1.87 -15.69 -12.99
C GLU A 192 -0.58 -15.84 -12.18
N TRP A 193 0.31 -14.86 -12.26
CA TRP A 193 1.57 -14.86 -11.50
C TRP A 193 1.31 -14.70 -10.01
N GLN A 194 0.37 -13.85 -9.60
CA GLN A 194 -0.07 -13.70 -8.21
C GLN A 194 -0.55 -15.05 -7.64
N ILE A 195 -1.43 -15.74 -8.37
CA ILE A 195 -1.97 -17.04 -7.94
C ILE A 195 -0.86 -18.11 -7.89
N ARG A 196 0.04 -18.14 -8.88
CA ARG A 196 1.08 -19.18 -8.96
C ARG A 196 2.24 -18.94 -8.00
N VAL A 197 2.64 -17.69 -7.78
CA VAL A 197 3.91 -17.37 -7.09
C VAL A 197 3.67 -16.83 -5.69
N ALA A 198 2.79 -15.84 -5.53
CA ALA A 198 2.51 -15.26 -4.22
C ALA A 198 1.71 -16.24 -3.34
N MET A 199 0.87 -17.07 -3.95
CA MET A 199 -0.06 -17.95 -3.25
C MET A 199 0.36 -19.42 -3.23
N ALA A 200 1.60 -19.76 -3.61
CA ALA A 200 2.07 -21.15 -3.60
C ALA A 200 2.23 -21.75 -2.19
N THR A 201 2.57 -20.93 -1.19
CA THR A 201 2.92 -21.41 0.15
C THR A 201 2.39 -20.49 1.25
N ARG A 202 2.10 -21.06 2.43
CA ARG A 202 1.64 -20.28 3.62
C ARG A 202 2.61 -19.17 3.98
N ALA A 203 3.91 -19.45 3.99
CA ALA A 203 4.93 -18.49 4.35
C ALA A 203 4.93 -17.25 3.43
N ARG A 204 4.73 -17.45 2.13
CA ARG A 204 4.64 -16.32 1.18
C ARG A 204 3.43 -15.44 1.42
N ILE A 205 2.27 -16.03 1.75
CA ILE A 205 1.06 -15.29 2.10
C ILE A 205 1.29 -14.44 3.36
N TRP A 206 1.94 -15.02 4.37
CA TRP A 206 2.30 -14.28 5.57
C TRP A 206 3.25 -13.13 5.26
N VAL A 207 4.28 -13.38 4.44
CA VAL A 207 5.23 -12.34 4.01
C VAL A 207 4.49 -11.24 3.25
N THR A 208 3.66 -11.54 2.26
CA THR A 208 2.93 -10.51 1.50
C THR A 208 1.96 -9.71 2.38
N LEU A 209 1.23 -10.37 3.28
CA LEU A 209 0.37 -9.70 4.26
C LEU A 209 1.16 -8.79 5.20
N VAL A 210 2.32 -9.24 5.68
CA VAL A 210 3.22 -8.43 6.51
C VAL A 210 3.76 -7.25 5.72
N PHE A 211 4.19 -7.42 4.47
CA PHE A 211 4.63 -6.32 3.61
C PHE A 211 3.50 -5.30 3.35
N LEU A 212 2.26 -5.76 3.17
CA LEU A 212 1.09 -4.88 2.98
C LEU A 212 0.71 -4.15 4.28
N ALA A 213 0.78 -4.83 5.42
CA ALA A 213 0.46 -4.27 6.73
C ALA A 213 1.59 -3.41 7.32
N CYS A 214 2.82 -3.63 6.86
CA CYS A 214 4.05 -3.00 7.31
C CYS A 214 3.94 -1.47 7.51
N PRO A 215 3.50 -0.68 6.51
CA PRO A 215 3.42 0.77 6.67
C PRO A 215 2.48 1.17 7.81
N LEU A 216 1.36 0.47 7.97
CA LEU A 216 0.40 0.74 9.05
C LEU A 216 0.95 0.30 10.41
N LEU A 217 1.68 -0.81 10.47
CA LEU A 217 2.36 -1.26 11.70
C LEU A 217 3.43 -0.26 12.15
N PHE A 218 4.17 0.35 11.22
CA PHE A 218 5.15 1.38 11.56
C PHE A 218 4.48 2.65 12.09
N VAL A 219 3.41 3.11 11.45
CA VAL A 219 2.67 4.29 11.96
C VAL A 219 2.14 4.01 13.38
N LEU A 220 1.55 2.84 13.62
CA LEU A 220 1.07 2.45 14.94
C LEU A 220 2.20 2.35 15.97
N LEU A 221 3.36 1.81 15.57
CA LEU A 221 4.54 1.71 16.43
C LEU A 221 5.04 3.10 16.83
N THR A 222 5.13 4.03 15.88
CA THR A 222 5.55 5.42 16.14
C THR A 222 4.59 6.11 17.10
N ILE A 223 3.29 5.98 16.89
CA ILE A 223 2.26 6.55 17.80
C ILE A 223 2.38 5.93 19.20
N GLY A 224 2.57 4.61 19.28
CA GLY A 224 2.75 3.91 20.56
C GLY A 224 3.98 4.37 21.33
N LEU A 225 5.12 4.50 20.65
CA LEU A 225 6.37 5.00 21.24
C LEU A 225 6.22 6.45 21.73
N ALA A 226 5.55 7.30 20.95
CA ALA A 226 5.26 8.68 21.35
C ALA A 226 4.38 8.74 22.62
N GLY A 227 3.36 7.88 22.71
CA GLY A 227 2.49 7.79 23.88
C GLY A 227 3.22 7.33 25.14
N ILE A 228 4.09 6.31 25.05
CA ILE A 228 4.88 5.82 26.17
C ILE A 228 5.81 6.92 26.70
N GLY A 229 6.44 7.68 25.82
CA GLY A 229 7.31 8.80 26.20
C GLY A 229 6.61 9.87 27.04
N GLN A 230 5.33 10.16 26.76
CA GLN A 230 4.54 11.10 27.56
C GLN A 230 4.23 10.57 28.95
N THR A 231 3.91 9.27 29.08
CA THR A 231 3.60 8.68 30.38
C THR A 231 4.78 8.65 31.35
N CYS A 232 6.00 8.41 30.85
CA CYS A 232 7.21 8.44 31.68
C CYS A 232 7.56 9.85 32.18
N ARG A 233 7.23 10.90 31.41
CA ARG A 233 7.51 12.29 31.82
C ARG A 233 6.64 12.74 33.00
N VAL A 234 5.40 12.27 33.07
CA VAL A 234 4.45 12.65 34.14
C VAL A 234 4.91 12.14 35.51
N GLN A 235 5.58 10.98 35.58
CA GLN A 235 6.01 10.41 36.86
C GLN A 235 7.28 11.03 37.45
N VAL A 236 8.07 11.75 36.65
CA VAL A 236 9.32 12.38 37.15
C VAL A 236 9.06 13.75 37.78
N VAL A 237 7.87 14.34 37.54
CA VAL A 237 7.51 15.69 38.00
C VAL A 237 6.63 15.65 39.27
N THR A 238 6.24 14.45 39.73
CA THR A 238 5.53 14.21 41.01
C THR A 238 6.46 13.63 42.03
#